data_AF-A0A355SVZ7-F1
#
_entry.id   AF-A0A355SVZ7-F1
#
_cell.length_a   1.000
_cell.length_b   1.000
_cell.length_c   1.000
_cell.angle_alpha   90.00
_cell.angle_beta   90.00
_cell.angle_gamma   90.00
#
_symmetry.space_group_name_H-M   'P 1'
#
loop_
_entity.id
_entity.type
_entity.pdbx_description
1 polymer ?
#
loop_
_entity_poly.entity_id
_entity_poly.type
_entity_poly.pdbx_seq_one_letter_code
_entity_poly.pdbx_strand_id
1 'polypeptide(L)'
;MLGAILTGCGSVNGVRITEGKQEAASETIAIAKDAAIIVHIDLFERIATIRNGAKLNADFLIATNYAGLETGVLKVRKGSSQSLRAVDILEGSPKINNLVRPASSDRSETLAKMYRDPADAN
;
A
#
# COMPACT_ATOMS: atom_id res chain seq x y z
N MET A 1 -32.86 -68.45 2.43
CA MET A 1 -31.50 -67.95 2.78
C MET A 1 -30.62 -68.27 1.58
N LEU A 2 -30.51 -67.40 0.57
CA LEU A 2 -29.86 -66.08 0.54
C LEU A 2 -28.35 -66.17 0.84
N GLY A 3 -27.54 -65.95 -0.20
CA GLY A 3 -26.08 -65.88 -0.13
C GLY A 3 -25.50 -65.43 -1.47
N ALA A 4 -25.82 -64.21 -1.91
CA ALA A 4 -25.16 -63.57 -3.04
C ALA A 4 -23.82 -62.96 -2.56
N ILE A 5 -22.71 -63.44 -3.11
CA ILE A 5 -21.37 -62.88 -2.86
C ILE A 5 -21.16 -61.73 -3.84
N LEU A 6 -21.17 -60.49 -3.35
CA LEU A 6 -20.76 -59.32 -4.14
C LEU A 6 -19.23 -59.19 -4.09
N THR A 7 -18.57 -59.57 -5.17
CA THR A 7 -17.18 -59.18 -5.48
C THR A 7 -17.17 -57.71 -5.90
N GLY A 8 -16.75 -56.82 -5.00
CA GLY A 8 -16.47 -55.41 -5.29
C GLY A 8 -14.98 -55.13 -5.12
N CYS A 9 -14.23 -55.09 -6.21
CA CYS A 9 -12.86 -54.56 -6.24
C CYS A 9 -12.65 -53.69 -7.48
N GLY A 10 -12.24 -52.45 -7.24
CA GLY A 10 -11.28 -51.77 -8.10
C GLY A 10 -11.85 -50.86 -9.17
N SER A 11 -12.01 -49.57 -8.86
CA SER A 11 -11.14 -48.54 -9.44
C SER A 11 -11.57 -47.17 -8.91
N VAL A 12 -10.97 -46.76 -7.81
CA VAL A 12 -10.87 -45.33 -7.48
C VAL A 12 -9.54 -44.87 -8.05
N ASN A 13 -9.57 -44.40 -9.29
CA ASN A 13 -8.50 -43.54 -9.83
C ASN A 13 -8.52 -42.23 -9.04
N GLY A 14 -7.92 -42.26 -7.85
CA GLY A 14 -7.71 -41.09 -7.03
C GLY A 14 -6.70 -40.19 -7.72
N VAL A 15 -7.19 -39.12 -8.34
CA VAL A 15 -6.35 -37.99 -8.75
C VAL A 15 -5.63 -37.50 -7.50
N ARG A 16 -4.31 -37.73 -7.44
CA ARG A 16 -3.45 -37.14 -6.40
C ARG A 16 -3.35 -35.65 -6.68
N ILE A 17 -4.07 -34.85 -5.90
CA ILE A 17 -3.85 -33.40 -5.84
C ILE A 17 -2.52 -33.20 -5.11
N THR A 18 -1.53 -32.69 -5.81
CA THR A 18 -0.30 -32.20 -5.17
C THR A 18 -0.68 -30.98 -4.35
N GLU A 19 -0.62 -31.08 -3.02
CA GLU A 19 -0.74 -29.90 -2.16
C GLU A 19 0.32 -28.87 -2.57
N GLY A 20 -0.12 -27.65 -2.87
CA GLY A 20 0.79 -26.54 -3.12
C GLY A 20 1.66 -26.32 -1.89
N LYS A 21 2.98 -26.17 -2.08
CA LYS A 21 3.88 -25.78 -0.99
C LYS A 21 3.45 -24.40 -0.48
N GLN A 22 3.22 -24.31 0.83
CA GLN A 22 3.10 -23.04 1.51
C GLN A 22 4.49 -22.38 1.48
N GLU A 23 4.63 -21.31 0.71
CA GLU A 23 5.81 -20.44 0.74
C GLU A 23 6.07 -20.03 2.19
N ALA A 24 7.33 -20.09 2.64
CA ALA A 24 7.70 -19.65 3.97
C ALA A 24 7.21 -18.20 4.15
N ALA A 25 6.57 -17.91 5.28
CA ALA A 25 6.15 -16.55 5.58
C ALA A 25 7.36 -15.62 5.47
N SER A 26 7.35 -14.75 4.46
CA SER A 26 8.29 -13.64 4.34
C SER A 26 8.33 -12.91 5.69
N GLU A 27 9.52 -12.54 6.17
CA GLU A 27 9.71 -11.83 7.43
C GLU A 27 8.60 -10.80 7.63
N THR A 28 7.70 -11.06 8.58
CA THR A 28 6.55 -10.18 8.81
C THR A 28 7.08 -8.89 9.38
N ILE A 29 7.25 -7.88 8.53
CA ILE A 29 7.56 -6.53 8.99
C ILE A 29 6.39 -6.06 9.84
N ALA A 30 6.62 -5.94 11.14
CA ALA A 30 5.62 -5.49 12.10
C ALA A 30 5.36 -4.00 11.87
N ILE A 31 4.31 -3.69 11.10
CA ILE A 31 3.86 -2.31 10.89
C ILE A 31 2.94 -1.94 12.05
N ALA A 32 3.21 -0.81 12.69
CA ALA A 32 2.34 -0.26 13.72
C ALA A 32 0.91 -0.13 13.18
N LYS A 33 -0.10 -0.53 13.97
CA LYS A 33 -1.52 -0.52 13.55
C LYS A 33 -2.00 0.87 13.09
N ASP A 34 -1.36 1.91 13.60
CA ASP A 34 -1.67 3.30 13.35
C ASP A 34 -0.68 3.99 12.38
N ALA A 35 0.17 3.21 11.70
CA ALA A 35 1.05 3.73 10.67
C ALA A 35 0.25 4.43 9.56
N ALA A 36 0.80 5.52 9.04
CA ALA A 36 0.23 6.20 7.89
C ALA A 36 0.59 5.41 6.62
N ILE A 37 -0.42 4.93 5.91
CA ILE A 37 -0.23 4.09 4.73
C ILE A 37 -1.14 4.51 3.59
N ILE A 38 -0.70 4.26 2.37
CA ILE A 38 -1.52 4.48 1.18
C ILE A 38 -2.55 3.35 1.06
N VAL A 39 -3.83 3.71 0.97
CA VAL A 39 -4.95 2.78 0.84
C VAL A 39 -5.68 2.86 -0.50
N HIS A 40 -5.49 3.96 -1.24
CA HIS A 40 -6.03 4.14 -2.58
C HIS A 40 -5.04 4.93 -3.44
N ILE A 41 -4.96 4.61 -4.72
CA ILE A 41 -4.12 5.31 -5.70
C ILE A 41 -4.87 5.37 -7.02
N ASP A 42 -4.93 6.57 -7.58
CA ASP A 42 -5.19 6.82 -8.99
C ASP A 42 -3.92 7.41 -9.61
N LEU A 43 -3.20 6.63 -10.41
CA LEU A 43 -1.98 7.10 -11.06
C LEU A 43 -2.25 7.96 -12.30
N PHE A 44 -3.45 7.85 -12.89
CA PHE A 44 -3.82 8.66 -14.04
C PHE A 44 -4.09 10.09 -13.59
N GLU A 45 -4.88 10.27 -12.52
CA GLU A 45 -5.13 11.58 -11.91
C GLU A 45 -3.99 12.05 -10.99
N ARG A 46 -3.02 11.17 -10.72
CA ARG A 46 -1.91 11.39 -9.77
C ARG A 46 -2.39 11.75 -8.36
N ILE A 47 -3.31 10.94 -7.83
CA ILE A 47 -3.90 11.11 -6.50
C ILE A 47 -3.69 9.85 -5.67
N ALA A 48 -3.38 10.03 -4.39
CA ALA A 48 -3.40 8.93 -3.43
C ALA A 48 -4.27 9.29 -2.21
N THR A 49 -4.71 8.28 -1.48
CA THR A 49 -5.39 8.45 -0.19
C THR A 49 -4.61 7.72 0.90
N ILE A 50 -4.34 8.43 1.98
CA ILE A 50 -3.57 7.97 3.12
C ILE A 50 -4.52 7.72 4.29
N ARG A 51 -4.48 6.52 4.86
CA ARG A 51 -5.10 6.22 6.15
C ARG A 51 -4.18 6.68 7.28
N ASN A 52 -4.75 7.20 8.37
CA ASN A 52 -4.01 7.82 9.48
C ASN A 52 -3.20 9.05 9.06
N GLY A 53 -3.59 9.69 7.94
CA GLY A 53 -2.88 10.83 7.38
C GLY A 53 -2.92 12.10 8.22
N ALA A 54 -3.89 12.28 9.13
CA ALA A 54 -3.91 13.43 10.04
C ALA A 54 -2.69 13.54 10.95
N LYS A 55 -2.03 12.41 11.26
CA LYS A 55 -0.83 12.42 12.10
C LYS A 55 0.37 13.04 11.37
N LEU A 56 0.28 13.19 10.04
CA LEU A 56 1.32 13.75 9.20
C LEU A 56 1.13 15.28 9.15
N ASN A 57 1.76 15.98 10.09
CA ASN A 57 1.73 17.44 10.18
C ASN A 57 2.77 18.08 9.24
N ALA A 58 2.64 17.83 7.94
CA ALA A 58 3.49 18.42 6.91
C ALA A 58 2.74 18.51 5.57
N ASP A 59 3.12 19.50 4.75
CA ASP A 59 2.55 19.70 3.42
C ASP A 59 3.14 18.72 2.40
N PHE A 60 4.42 18.39 2.55
CA PHE A 60 5.13 17.42 1.71
C PHE A 60 5.37 16.13 2.47
N LEU A 61 5.08 15.00 1.81
CA LEU A 61 5.19 13.66 2.36
C LEU A 61 6.02 12.78 1.43
N ILE A 62 6.63 11.74 2.00
CA ILE A 62 7.44 10.77 1.28
C ILE A 62 6.78 9.39 1.43
N ALA A 63 6.52 8.74 0.30
CA ALA A 63 6.05 7.35 0.26
C ALA A 63 7.25 6.39 0.18
N THR A 64 7.28 5.37 1.03
CA THR A 64 8.32 4.34 1.01
C THR A 64 7.77 2.93 0.96
N ASN A 65 8.52 2.02 0.35
CA ASN A 65 8.26 0.59 0.52
C ASN A 65 8.70 0.13 1.93
N TYR A 66 8.52 -1.15 2.22
CA TYR A 66 8.90 -1.70 3.53
C TYR A 66 10.41 -1.82 3.76
N ALA A 67 11.22 -1.72 2.71
CA ALA A 67 12.68 -1.61 2.82
C ALA A 67 13.14 -0.16 3.09
N GLY A 68 12.20 0.80 3.24
CA GLY A 68 12.50 2.21 3.48
C GLY A 68 12.91 2.98 2.21
N LEU A 69 12.86 2.36 1.03
CA LEU A 69 13.19 3.01 -0.23
C LEU A 69 12.06 3.94 -0.64
N GLU A 70 12.42 5.15 -1.07
CA GLU A 70 11.48 6.14 -1.59
C GLU A 70 10.84 5.65 -2.89
N THR A 71 9.52 5.80 -2.98
CA THR A 71 8.69 5.37 -4.11
C THR A 71 7.91 6.52 -4.73
N GLY A 72 7.82 7.65 -4.03
CA GLY A 72 7.21 8.87 -4.52
C GLY A 72 7.20 10.00 -3.51
N VAL A 73 7.01 11.20 -4.03
CA VAL A 73 6.82 12.44 -3.28
C VAL A 73 5.36 12.86 -3.41
N LEU A 74 4.74 13.22 -2.28
CA LEU A 74 3.32 13.54 -2.20
C LEU A 74 3.13 14.95 -1.63
N LYS A 75 2.04 15.63 -2.03
CA LYS A 75 1.61 16.93 -1.51
C LYS A 75 0.21 16.85 -0.92
N VAL A 76 0.04 17.38 0.28
CA VAL A 76 -1.26 17.37 0.96
C VAL A 76 -2.23 18.35 0.29
N ARG A 77 -3.44 17.86 -0.04
CA ARG A 77 -4.52 18.73 -0.52
C ARG A 77 -5.17 19.49 0.63
N LYS A 78 -5.42 20.79 0.41
CA LYS A 78 -6.20 21.64 1.32
C LYS A 78 -7.61 21.06 1.47
N GLY A 79 -8.14 21.03 2.70
CA GLY A 79 -9.51 20.56 3.00
C GLY A 79 -9.68 19.04 3.08
N SER A 80 -8.61 18.25 3.11
CA SER A 80 -8.70 16.81 3.31
C SER A 80 -9.16 16.43 4.72
N SER A 81 -9.95 15.35 4.84
CA SER A 81 -10.42 14.80 6.12
C SER A 81 -9.26 14.35 7.00
N GLN A 82 -9.47 14.36 8.32
CA GLN A 82 -8.44 13.95 9.28
C GLN A 82 -8.19 12.43 9.28
N SER A 83 -9.22 11.59 9.09
CA SER A 83 -9.03 10.13 9.11
C SER A 83 -8.39 9.58 7.83
N LEU A 84 -8.82 10.14 6.69
CA LEU A 84 -8.35 9.82 5.34
C LEU A 84 -7.89 11.09 4.65
N ARG A 85 -6.60 11.14 4.30
CA ARG A 85 -5.99 12.31 3.70
C ARG A 85 -5.75 12.07 2.21
N ALA A 86 -6.43 12.84 1.37
CA ALA A 86 -6.15 12.88 -0.07
C ALA A 86 -4.90 13.73 -0.34
N VAL A 87 -4.04 13.22 -1.22
CA VAL A 87 -2.76 13.86 -1.57
C VAL A 87 -2.50 13.75 -3.06
N ASP A 88 -1.81 14.74 -3.59
CA ASP A 88 -1.27 14.72 -4.95
C ASP A 88 0.04 13.94 -4.99
N ILE A 89 0.24 13.17 -6.05
CA ILE A 89 1.50 12.48 -6.33
C ILE A 89 2.34 13.39 -7.23
N LEU A 90 3.38 13.99 -6.66
CA LEU A 90 4.28 14.89 -7.40
C LEU A 90 5.29 14.10 -8.20
N GLU A 91 5.91 13.10 -7.59
CA GLU A 91 6.98 12.30 -8.19
C GLU A 91 6.72 10.80 -8.01
N GLY A 92 7.30 9.99 -8.89
CA GLY A 92 7.34 8.53 -8.75
C GLY A 92 6.01 7.83 -9.03
N SER A 93 5.90 6.62 -8.49
CA SER A 93 4.78 5.69 -8.70
C SER A 93 4.56 4.86 -7.43
N PRO A 94 4.09 5.49 -6.34
CA PRO A 94 3.86 4.81 -5.08
C PRO A 94 2.84 3.67 -5.25
N LYS A 95 2.82 2.75 -4.28
CA LYS A 95 1.95 1.58 -4.27
C LYS A 95 1.07 1.55 -3.03
N ILE A 96 -0.06 0.87 -3.13
CA ILE A 96 -0.90 0.55 -1.97
C ILE A 96 -0.04 -0.15 -0.92
N ASN A 97 -0.30 0.17 0.35
CA ASN A 97 0.44 -0.26 1.53
C ASN A 97 1.87 0.30 1.67
N ASN A 98 2.34 1.18 0.78
CA ASN A 98 3.52 1.97 1.09
C ASN A 98 3.29 2.82 2.35
N LEU A 99 4.34 2.91 3.15
CA LEU A 99 4.38 3.76 4.34
C LEU A 99 4.51 5.21 3.90
N VAL A 100 3.95 6.13 4.70
CA VAL A 100 4.08 7.55 4.44
C VAL A 100 4.62 8.26 5.67
N ARG A 101 5.58 9.15 5.45
CA ARG A 101 6.18 9.99 6.49
C ARG A 101 6.28 11.44 6.03
N PRO A 102 6.40 12.40 6.96
CA PRO A 102 6.73 13.77 6.61
C PRO A 102 8.09 13.84 5.88
N ALA A 103 8.20 14.75 4.90
CA ALA A 103 9.50 15.16 4.40
C ALA A 103 10.27 15.91 5.50
N SER A 104 11.61 15.88 5.45
CA SER A 104 12.44 16.72 6.33
C SER A 104 12.27 18.20 5.99
N SER A 105 12.70 19.11 6.86
CA SER A 105 12.61 20.57 6.62
C SER A 105 13.31 20.96 5.31
N ASP A 106 14.59 20.61 5.18
CA ASP A 106 15.40 20.93 3.99
C ASP A 106 14.79 20.36 2.70
N ARG A 107 14.24 19.14 2.78
CA ARG A 107 13.59 18.50 1.64
C ARG A 107 12.28 19.21 1.30
N SER A 108 11.50 19.58 2.30
CA SER A 108 10.25 20.33 2.12
C SER A 108 10.50 21.69 1.49
N GLU A 109 11.54 22.42 1.92
CA GLU A 109 11.91 23.71 1.31
C GLU A 109 12.33 23.56 -0.15
N THR A 110 13.08 22.50 -0.46
CA THR A 110 13.47 22.19 -1.84
C THR A 110 12.24 21.89 -2.70
N LEU A 111 11.34 21.05 -2.18
CA LEU A 111 10.09 20.68 -2.87
C LEU A 111 9.15 21.89 -3.02
N ALA A 112 9.08 22.78 -2.04
CA ALA A 112 8.29 24.01 -2.11
C ALA A 112 8.76 24.95 -3.23
N LYS A 113 10.07 25.00 -3.48
CA LYS A 113 10.63 25.77 -4.61
C LYS A 113 10.32 25.12 -5.95
N MET A 114 10.36 23.79 -6.02
CA MET A 114 10.12 23.03 -7.25
C MET A 114 8.63 22.97 -7.64
N TYR A 115 7.75 22.79 -6.65
CA TYR A 115 6.32 22.55 -6.80
C TYR A 115 5.48 23.66 -6.18
N ARG A 116 5.89 24.90 -6.46
CA ARG A 116 5.18 26.10 -6.03
C ARG A 116 3.78 26.10 -6.64
N ASP A 117 2.75 26.29 -5.81
CA ASP A 117 1.41 26.44 -6.36
C ASP A 117 1.31 27.77 -7.11
N PRO A 118 0.67 27.79 -8.28
CA PRO A 118 0.46 29.03 -9.02
C PRO A 118 -0.37 30.07 -8.23
N ALA A 119 -1.14 29.63 -7.23
CA ALA A 119 -1.85 30.50 -6.31
C ALA A 119 -0.95 31.28 -5.32
N ASP A 120 0.29 30.83 -5.11
CA ASP A 120 1.27 31.43 -4.18
C ASP A 120 2.32 32.28 -4.91
N ALA A 121 2.06 32.64 -6.18
CA ALA A 121 2.97 33.38 -7.05
C ALA A 121 2.66 34.89 -7.18
N ASN A 122 1.75 35.43 -6.35
CA ASN A 122 1.39 36.85 -6.30
C ASN A 122 2.11 37.59 -5.17
#